data_AF-A0AAN4R1X1-F1
#
_entry.id   AF-A0AAN4R1X1-F1
#
_cell.length_a   1.000
_cell.length_b   1.000
_cell.length_c   1.000
_cell.angle_alpha   90.00
_cell.angle_beta   90.00
_cell.angle_gamma   90.00
#
_symmetry.space_group_name_H-M   'P 1'
#
loop_
_entity.id
_entity.type
_entity.pdbx_description
1 polymer ?
#
loop_
_entity_poly.entity_id
_entity_poly.type
_entity_poly.pdbx_seq_one_letter_code
_entity_poly.pdbx_strand_id
1 'polypeptide(L)'
;MHPNRESAVHAGWTPSSWRSHPIRQAPHYLDAAALDSVEARLRRYPPLVFAGETRRLKSQLAKAARGEAFVLQGGACAESFNEFTADIVRDTFRVLLQMAVVLTFGAKVPVIKIGRMAGQYAKPRSSDTETQNGVTLPCYRGDIINGPEFTEAARIPDPARMETGYFQSVGVMNLLRAFASGGYANLHQVHRWNLGFVKRSPLAERYQDLAQRIDETLSFMGACGFNQSAPQINETEFYTSHEALLLPYEQALTRIDSLSENWYDCSAHFLWIGDRTRQPDGAHVEFLRGVGNPIGIKVGPTTTLEDLEKLLDILNPKDEAGRITLISRMGASKVGDFLPPLLDKVRGSGRTVTWLCDPMHGNTIATADKIKTRSFDSILGEVKGFFSVFQQAGLRPGGIHIEMTGQDVTECVGGAHRLTEADLAGRYETFCDPRLNAEQSLEMAFLLAEELTGHFRDHGALRE
;
A
#
# COMPACT_ATOMS: atom_id res chain seq x y z
N MET A 1 -5.19 22.40 -36.95
CA MET A 1 -5.34 21.12 -36.24
C MET A 1 -3.95 20.64 -35.85
N HIS A 2 -3.52 20.93 -34.62
CA HIS A 2 -2.33 20.29 -34.08
C HIS A 2 -2.72 18.85 -33.68
N PRO A 3 -2.01 17.81 -34.13
CA PRO A 3 -2.23 16.47 -33.62
C PRO A 3 -1.99 16.50 -32.10
N ASN A 4 -2.99 16.04 -31.35
CA ASN A 4 -2.99 16.06 -29.90
C ASN A 4 -1.73 15.34 -29.39
N ARG A 5 -0.82 16.05 -28.68
CA ARG A 5 0.45 15.49 -28.17
C ARG A 5 0.24 14.32 -27.18
N GLU A 6 -0.98 14.11 -26.69
CA GLU A 6 -1.36 12.91 -25.94
C GLU A 6 -1.29 11.62 -26.76
N SER A 7 -1.54 11.68 -28.07
CA SER A 7 -1.54 10.51 -28.97
C SER A 7 -0.19 9.81 -29.10
N ALA A 8 0.92 10.52 -28.85
CA ALA A 8 2.27 9.96 -28.97
C ALA A 8 2.69 9.08 -27.78
N VAL A 9 2.17 9.35 -26.57
CA VAL A 9 2.52 8.58 -25.35
C VAL A 9 1.86 7.19 -25.35
N HIS A 10 0.71 7.07 -26.01
CA HIS A 10 -0.05 5.83 -26.14
C HIS A 10 0.14 5.13 -27.49
N ALA A 11 1.10 5.55 -28.31
CA ALA A 11 1.35 4.91 -29.60
C ALA A 11 1.62 3.41 -29.39
N GLY A 12 0.74 2.57 -29.94
CA GLY A 12 0.81 1.11 -29.81
C GLY A 12 0.41 0.52 -28.45
N TRP A 13 -0.04 1.32 -27.48
CA TRP A 13 -0.51 0.80 -26.20
C TRP A 13 -1.99 0.42 -26.26
N THR A 14 -2.33 -0.73 -25.70
CA THR A 14 -3.70 -1.13 -25.38
C THR A 14 -3.71 -1.85 -24.03
N PRO A 15 -4.87 -2.03 -23.37
CA PRO A 15 -4.93 -2.83 -22.14
C PRO A 15 -4.36 -4.25 -22.29
N SER A 16 -4.18 -4.76 -23.52
CA SER A 16 -3.63 -6.07 -23.82
C SER A 16 -2.22 -6.08 -24.39
N SER A 17 -1.57 -4.92 -24.58
CA SER A 17 -0.21 -4.87 -25.16
C SER A 17 0.83 -5.61 -24.30
N TRP A 18 0.61 -5.69 -22.98
CA TRP A 18 1.46 -6.46 -22.07
C TRP A 18 1.62 -7.95 -22.45
N ARG A 19 0.65 -8.53 -23.19
CA ARG A 19 0.67 -9.95 -23.58
C ARG A 19 1.81 -10.29 -24.54
N SER A 20 2.36 -9.31 -25.26
CA SER A 20 3.53 -9.49 -26.12
C SER A 20 4.87 -9.28 -25.42
N HIS A 21 4.87 -9.04 -24.11
CA HIS A 21 6.08 -8.80 -23.31
C HIS A 21 6.41 -10.00 -22.40
N PRO A 22 7.69 -10.18 -22.04
CA PRO A 22 8.08 -11.17 -21.04
C PRO A 22 7.35 -10.92 -19.72
N ILE A 23 6.72 -11.97 -19.18
CA ILE A 23 5.98 -11.89 -17.91
C ILE A 23 6.63 -12.78 -16.86
N ARG A 24 6.70 -12.28 -15.62
CA ARG A 24 7.11 -13.06 -14.44
C ARG A 24 5.93 -13.24 -13.50
N GLN A 25 5.98 -14.27 -12.65
CA GLN A 25 5.00 -14.51 -11.57
C GLN A 25 3.56 -14.80 -12.02
N ALA A 26 3.28 -14.87 -13.33
CA ALA A 26 1.97 -15.23 -13.84
C ALA A 26 1.64 -16.70 -13.53
N PRO A 27 0.38 -17.01 -13.19
CA PRO A 27 -0.07 -18.40 -13.09
C PRO A 27 -0.15 -19.07 -14.46
N HIS A 28 -0.06 -20.39 -14.47
CA HIS A 28 -0.34 -21.22 -15.63
C HIS A 28 -1.75 -21.82 -15.50
N TYR A 29 -2.73 -21.22 -16.17
CA TYR A 29 -4.09 -21.75 -16.24
C TYR A 29 -4.17 -22.89 -17.27
N LEU A 30 -4.81 -24.01 -16.91
CA LEU A 30 -4.89 -25.21 -17.76
C LEU A 30 -5.89 -25.05 -18.92
N ASP A 31 -6.90 -24.21 -18.76
CA ASP A 31 -7.95 -23.96 -19.75
C ASP A 31 -7.96 -22.47 -20.15
N ALA A 32 -7.43 -22.19 -21.35
CA ALA A 32 -7.40 -20.84 -21.90
C ALA A 32 -8.79 -20.29 -22.24
N ALA A 33 -9.73 -21.14 -22.65
CA ALA A 33 -11.09 -20.72 -22.97
C ALA A 33 -11.85 -20.32 -21.70
N ALA A 34 -11.62 -21.03 -20.58
CA ALA A 34 -12.16 -20.64 -19.28
C ALA A 34 -11.60 -19.28 -18.82
N LEU A 35 -10.30 -19.04 -19.01
CA LEU A 35 -9.67 -17.76 -18.72
C LEU A 35 -10.29 -16.62 -19.55
N ASP A 36 -10.36 -16.77 -20.87
CA ASP A 36 -10.93 -15.77 -21.78
C ASP A 36 -12.41 -15.46 -21.43
N SER A 37 -13.17 -16.50 -21.05
CA SER A 37 -14.56 -16.36 -20.62
C SER A 37 -14.70 -15.52 -19.34
N VAL A 38 -13.82 -15.72 -18.35
CA VAL A 38 -13.81 -14.91 -17.12
C VAL A 38 -13.41 -13.47 -17.43
N GLU A 39 -12.36 -13.25 -18.22
CA GLU A 39 -11.93 -11.90 -18.62
C GLU A 39 -13.05 -11.14 -19.34
N ALA A 40 -13.79 -11.82 -20.23
CA ALA A 40 -14.92 -11.23 -20.95
C ALA A 40 -16.06 -10.81 -20.00
N ARG A 41 -16.34 -11.58 -18.94
CA ARG A 41 -17.33 -11.21 -17.91
C ARG A 41 -16.87 -10.02 -17.09
N LEU A 42 -15.66 -10.06 -16.53
CA LEU A 42 -15.08 -8.99 -15.72
C LEU A 42 -15.05 -7.64 -16.45
N ARG A 43 -14.76 -7.65 -17.77
CA ARG A 43 -14.77 -6.44 -18.60
C ARG A 43 -16.12 -5.72 -18.61
N ARG A 44 -17.22 -6.46 -18.46
CA ARG A 44 -18.60 -5.93 -18.45
C ARG A 44 -19.06 -5.47 -17.08
N TYR A 45 -18.38 -5.86 -16.01
CA TYR A 45 -18.76 -5.46 -14.66
C TYR A 45 -18.44 -3.98 -14.39
N PRO A 46 -19.11 -3.34 -13.42
CA PRO A 46 -18.75 -1.99 -12.98
C PRO A 46 -17.29 -1.89 -12.51
N PRO A 47 -16.65 -0.72 -12.64
CA PRO A 47 -15.35 -0.46 -12.02
C PRO A 47 -15.46 -0.38 -10.49
N LEU A 48 -14.35 -0.63 -9.78
CA LEU A 48 -14.27 -0.45 -8.32
C LEU A 48 -14.06 1.01 -7.92
N VAL A 49 -13.38 1.78 -8.77
CA VAL A 49 -13.06 3.20 -8.53
C VAL A 49 -13.42 4.07 -9.73
N PHE A 50 -13.71 5.34 -9.47
CA PHE A 50 -13.88 6.34 -10.52
C PHE A 50 -12.57 7.05 -10.83
N ALA A 51 -12.24 7.24 -12.11
CA ALA A 51 -10.98 7.86 -12.55
C ALA A 51 -10.74 9.28 -11.98
N GLY A 52 -11.80 10.04 -11.69
CA GLY A 52 -11.68 11.34 -11.02
C GLY A 52 -11.11 11.24 -9.59
N GLU A 53 -11.40 10.16 -8.86
CA GLU A 53 -10.82 9.88 -7.54
C GLU A 53 -9.33 9.59 -7.65
N THR A 54 -8.96 8.80 -8.67
CA THR A 54 -7.55 8.50 -9.00
C THR A 54 -6.75 9.76 -9.34
N ARG A 55 -7.32 10.70 -10.11
CA ARG A 55 -6.67 12.00 -10.38
C ARG A 55 -6.48 12.83 -9.10
N ARG A 56 -7.46 12.80 -8.19
CA ARG A 56 -7.39 13.48 -6.89
C ARG A 56 -6.23 12.92 -6.06
N LEU A 57 -6.10 11.60 -5.98
CA LEU A 57 -4.99 10.93 -5.32
C LEU A 57 -3.64 11.34 -5.93
N LYS A 58 -3.52 11.34 -7.26
CA LYS A 58 -2.29 11.81 -7.95
C LYS A 58 -1.91 13.23 -7.52
N SER A 59 -2.87 14.15 -7.44
CA SER A 59 -2.62 15.52 -6.97
C SER A 59 -2.16 15.58 -5.50
N GLN A 60 -2.67 14.69 -4.64
CA GLN A 60 -2.24 14.60 -3.25
C GLN A 60 -0.84 14.01 -3.12
N LEU A 61 -0.52 12.97 -3.90
CA LEU A 61 0.83 12.41 -3.95
C LEU A 61 1.85 13.45 -4.43
N ALA A 62 1.46 14.36 -5.33
CA ALA A 62 2.30 15.49 -5.72
C ALA A 62 2.62 16.42 -4.53
N LYS A 63 1.67 16.64 -3.60
CA LYS A 63 1.92 17.38 -2.36
C LYS A 63 2.90 16.63 -1.45
N ALA A 64 2.75 15.31 -1.35
CA ALA A 64 3.68 14.46 -0.58
C ALA A 64 5.10 14.50 -1.14
N ALA A 65 5.28 14.51 -2.47
CA ALA A 65 6.59 14.67 -3.11
C ALA A 65 7.29 15.99 -2.72
N ARG A 66 6.52 17.03 -2.37
CA ARG A 66 7.03 18.33 -1.91
C ARG A 66 7.11 18.45 -0.38
N GLY A 67 6.74 17.41 0.36
CA GLY A 67 6.69 17.41 1.82
C GLY A 67 5.60 18.33 2.39
N GLU A 68 4.53 18.56 1.63
CA GLU A 68 3.32 19.30 2.02
C GLU A 68 2.21 18.36 2.53
N ALA A 69 2.41 17.04 2.43
CA ALA A 69 1.52 15.98 2.89
C ALA A 69 2.37 14.74 3.23
N PHE A 70 1.79 13.79 3.95
CA PHE A 70 2.43 12.52 4.30
C PHE A 70 1.54 11.35 3.88
N VAL A 71 2.10 10.30 3.29
CA VAL A 71 1.34 9.11 2.87
C VAL A 71 1.41 8.04 3.95
N LEU A 72 0.24 7.56 4.35
CA LEU A 72 0.09 6.33 5.14
C LEU A 72 -0.57 5.29 4.22
N GLN A 73 0.24 4.36 3.73
CA GLN A 73 -0.25 3.20 3.02
C GLN A 73 -0.18 1.96 3.92
N GLY A 74 -1.27 1.23 4.08
CA GLY A 74 -1.23 0.00 4.87
C GLY A 74 -2.46 -0.89 4.79
N GLY A 75 -2.32 -2.12 5.27
CA GLY A 75 -3.36 -3.15 5.27
C GLY A 75 -2.76 -4.55 5.17
N ALA A 76 -3.55 -5.54 4.76
CA ALA A 76 -3.12 -6.92 4.74
C ALA A 76 -1.92 -7.17 3.80
N CYS A 77 -1.13 -8.19 4.12
CA CYS A 77 -0.10 -8.69 3.20
C CYS A 77 -0.75 -9.28 1.94
N ALA A 78 -1.74 -10.13 2.15
CA ALA A 78 -2.66 -10.69 1.17
C ALA A 78 -4.06 -10.69 1.80
N GLU A 79 -5.08 -10.21 1.09
CA GLU A 79 -6.47 -10.45 1.49
C GLU A 79 -6.81 -11.92 1.21
N SER A 80 -7.58 -12.56 2.10
CA SER A 80 -8.10 -13.92 1.89
C SER A 80 -9.61 -13.91 1.73
N PHE A 81 -10.11 -14.79 0.87
CA PHE A 81 -11.53 -15.03 0.66
C PHE A 81 -12.24 -15.53 1.93
N ASN A 82 -11.52 -16.19 2.83
CA ASN A 82 -12.03 -16.67 4.12
C ASN A 82 -12.07 -15.56 5.19
N GLU A 83 -11.32 -14.48 5.01
CA GLU A 83 -11.28 -13.32 5.91
C GLU A 83 -12.25 -12.21 5.46
N PHE A 84 -13.18 -12.50 4.55
CA PHE A 84 -14.16 -11.55 4.04
C PHE A 84 -15.30 -11.31 5.05
N THR A 85 -15.01 -10.50 6.07
CA THR A 85 -15.98 -10.10 7.11
C THR A 85 -15.96 -8.59 7.32
N ALA A 86 -17.11 -8.03 7.70
CA ALA A 86 -17.23 -6.60 7.99
C ALA A 86 -16.33 -6.16 9.16
N ASP A 87 -16.12 -7.04 10.15
CA ASP A 87 -15.27 -6.77 11.30
C ASP A 87 -13.80 -6.61 10.91
N ILE A 88 -13.26 -7.49 10.06
CA ILE A 88 -11.86 -7.40 9.59
C ILE A 88 -11.63 -6.12 8.78
N VAL A 89 -12.56 -5.78 7.89
CA VAL A 89 -12.50 -4.54 7.11
C VAL A 89 -12.57 -3.32 8.03
N ARG A 90 -13.54 -3.30 8.96
CA ARG A 90 -13.73 -2.21 9.93
C ARG A 90 -12.50 -2.02 10.80
N ASP A 91 -11.94 -3.09 11.36
CA ASP A 91 -10.86 -2.99 12.34
C ASP A 91 -9.54 -2.61 11.67
N THR A 92 -9.29 -3.07 10.43
CA THR A 92 -8.14 -2.60 9.63
C THR A 92 -8.28 -1.12 9.27
N PHE A 93 -9.46 -0.70 8.82
CA PHE A 93 -9.76 0.71 8.53
C PHE A 93 -9.60 1.59 9.78
N ARG A 94 -10.10 1.12 10.93
CA ARG A 94 -9.97 1.80 12.23
C ARG A 94 -8.51 2.05 12.59
N VAL A 95 -7.65 1.04 12.51
CA VAL A 95 -6.23 1.22 12.85
C VAL A 95 -5.55 2.20 11.89
N LEU A 96 -5.86 2.17 10.59
CA LEU A 96 -5.37 3.18 9.65
C LEU A 96 -5.81 4.61 10.03
N LEU A 97 -7.05 4.80 10.49
CA LEU A 97 -7.51 6.10 11.00
C LEU A 97 -6.79 6.53 12.28
N GLN A 98 -6.59 5.61 13.23
CA GLN A 98 -5.84 5.88 14.46
C GLN A 98 -4.40 6.33 14.15
N MET A 99 -3.72 5.60 13.27
CA MET A 99 -2.37 5.97 12.83
C MET A 99 -2.39 7.33 12.10
N ALA A 100 -3.35 7.55 11.21
CA ALA A 100 -3.44 8.78 10.44
C ALA A 100 -3.66 10.01 11.32
N VAL A 101 -4.47 9.92 12.38
CA VAL A 101 -4.71 11.07 13.25
C VAL A 101 -3.49 11.37 14.14
N VAL A 102 -2.80 10.34 14.64
CA VAL A 102 -1.52 10.48 15.36
C VAL A 102 -0.48 11.18 14.47
N LEU A 103 -0.33 10.70 13.23
CA LEU A 103 0.61 11.27 12.27
C LEU A 103 0.21 12.69 11.86
N THR A 104 -1.08 12.98 11.65
CA THR A 104 -1.54 14.32 11.28
C THR A 104 -1.22 15.34 12.38
N PHE A 105 -1.47 14.96 13.64
CA PHE A 105 -1.20 15.82 14.79
C PHE A 105 0.30 16.07 15.00
N GLY A 106 1.12 15.03 14.88
CA GLY A 106 2.59 15.14 15.04
C GLY A 106 3.28 15.84 13.87
N ALA A 107 2.98 15.41 12.63
CA ALA A 107 3.62 15.90 11.42
C ALA A 107 3.13 17.29 11.00
N LYS A 108 1.94 17.72 11.46
CA LYS A 108 1.30 18.99 11.11
C LYS A 108 1.11 19.20 9.59
N VAL A 109 0.99 18.09 8.86
CA VAL A 109 0.67 18.06 7.43
C VAL A 109 -0.48 17.07 7.20
N PRO A 110 -1.27 17.23 6.13
CA PRO A 110 -2.31 16.27 5.77
C PRO A 110 -1.75 14.86 5.58
N VAL A 111 -2.42 13.86 6.15
CA VAL A 111 -2.09 12.44 5.91
C VAL A 111 -3.01 11.86 4.84
N ILE A 112 -2.42 11.37 3.74
CA ILE A 112 -3.09 10.67 2.65
C ILE A 112 -3.20 9.20 3.01
N LYS A 113 -4.42 8.66 3.09
CA LYS A 113 -4.69 7.30 3.57
C LYS A 113 -4.94 6.38 2.39
N ILE A 114 -4.11 5.34 2.25
CA ILE A 114 -4.20 4.37 1.15
C ILE A 114 -4.24 2.94 1.75
N GLY A 115 -5.39 2.28 1.65
CA GLY A 115 -5.55 0.89 2.08
C GLY A 115 -4.92 -0.10 1.11
N ARG A 116 -4.22 -1.11 1.62
CA ARG A 116 -3.94 -2.38 0.93
C ARG A 116 -5.17 -3.29 1.07
N MET A 117 -6.25 -2.91 0.40
CA MET A 117 -7.60 -3.46 0.60
C MET A 117 -8.39 -3.40 -0.71
N ALA A 118 -9.39 -4.27 -0.83
CA ALA A 118 -10.29 -4.38 -1.99
C ALA A 118 -9.57 -4.75 -3.30
N GLY A 119 -8.61 -5.66 -3.24
CA GLY A 119 -7.92 -6.16 -4.45
C GLY A 119 -6.58 -6.85 -4.21
N GLN A 120 -6.06 -6.82 -2.98
CA GLN A 120 -4.71 -7.29 -2.64
C GLN A 120 -4.66 -8.82 -2.44
N TYR A 121 -5.21 -9.58 -3.39
CA TYR A 121 -5.30 -11.03 -3.30
C TYR A 121 -4.08 -11.75 -3.88
N ALA A 122 -3.51 -11.25 -4.98
CA ALA A 122 -2.41 -11.93 -5.68
C ALA A 122 -1.06 -11.71 -4.97
N LYS A 123 -0.21 -12.75 -4.95
CA LYS A 123 1.08 -12.72 -4.25
C LYS A 123 2.22 -13.31 -5.09
N PRO A 124 3.33 -12.56 -5.26
CA PRO A 124 4.50 -13.10 -5.94
C PRO A 124 5.23 -14.09 -5.01
N ARG A 125 5.89 -15.09 -5.60
CA ARG A 125 6.59 -16.14 -4.87
C ARG A 125 8.07 -16.21 -5.26
N SER A 126 8.92 -16.54 -4.29
CA SER A 126 10.35 -16.76 -4.53
C SER A 126 10.66 -18.09 -5.23
N SER A 127 9.72 -19.04 -5.19
CA SER A 127 9.79 -20.36 -5.83
C SER A 127 8.43 -20.67 -6.46
N ASP A 128 8.43 -21.43 -7.55
CA ASP A 128 7.19 -21.88 -8.19
C ASP A 128 6.55 -23.07 -7.47
N THR A 129 7.34 -23.82 -6.69
CA THR A 129 6.89 -24.98 -5.93
C THR A 129 7.26 -24.89 -4.44
N GLU A 130 6.52 -25.63 -3.63
CA GLU A 130 6.69 -25.78 -2.19
C GLU A 130 6.65 -27.27 -1.83
N THR A 131 7.53 -27.71 -0.94
CA THR A 131 7.61 -29.09 -0.47
C THR A 131 7.28 -29.18 1.01
N GLN A 132 6.28 -29.98 1.36
CA GLN A 132 5.93 -30.31 2.75
C GLN A 132 5.84 -31.83 2.89
N ASN A 133 6.46 -32.39 3.93
CA ASN A 133 6.45 -33.82 4.23
C ASN A 133 6.78 -34.74 3.03
N GLY A 134 7.72 -34.32 2.18
CA GLY A 134 8.17 -35.07 0.99
C GLY A 134 7.29 -34.91 -0.26
N VAL A 135 6.13 -34.23 -0.16
CA VAL A 135 5.25 -33.93 -1.30
C VAL A 135 5.56 -32.53 -1.82
N THR A 136 5.70 -32.37 -3.14
CA THR A 136 5.98 -31.08 -3.80
C THR A 136 4.80 -30.65 -4.66
N LEU A 137 4.28 -29.46 -4.41
CA LEU A 137 3.14 -28.88 -5.12
C LEU A 137 3.46 -27.46 -5.60
N PRO A 138 2.69 -26.90 -6.57
CA PRO A 138 2.77 -25.48 -6.89
C PRO A 138 2.57 -24.62 -5.64
N CYS A 139 3.28 -23.50 -5.56
CA CYS A 139 3.10 -22.53 -4.49
C CYS A 139 1.69 -21.92 -4.51
N TYR A 140 1.14 -21.66 -3.33
CA TYR A 140 0.01 -20.74 -3.16
C TYR A 140 0.40 -19.35 -3.67
N ARG A 141 -0.38 -18.75 -4.58
CA ARG A 141 -0.11 -17.43 -5.18
C ARG A 141 -1.15 -16.38 -4.81
N GLY A 142 -1.94 -16.64 -3.77
CA GLY A 142 -3.05 -15.78 -3.38
C GLY A 142 -4.39 -16.29 -3.87
N ASP A 143 -5.46 -15.96 -3.14
CA ASP A 143 -6.78 -16.58 -3.31
C ASP A 143 -7.42 -16.31 -4.67
N ILE A 144 -7.01 -15.23 -5.35
CA ILE A 144 -7.44 -14.91 -6.72
C ILE A 144 -6.84 -15.84 -7.78
N ILE A 145 -5.83 -16.64 -7.42
CA ILE A 145 -5.16 -17.60 -8.31
C ILE A 145 -5.49 -19.03 -7.89
N ASN A 146 -5.17 -19.43 -6.65
CA ASN A 146 -5.35 -20.80 -6.14
C ASN A 146 -5.60 -20.80 -4.62
N GLY A 147 -5.89 -21.96 -4.02
CA GLY A 147 -6.19 -22.11 -2.59
C GLY A 147 -4.94 -22.27 -1.71
N PRO A 148 -5.00 -21.84 -0.43
CA PRO A 148 -3.88 -21.96 0.50
C PRO A 148 -3.58 -23.40 0.92
N GLU A 149 -4.58 -24.29 0.89
CA GLU A 149 -4.47 -25.68 1.34
C GLU A 149 -3.36 -26.42 0.57
N PHE A 150 -2.56 -27.22 1.28
CA PHE A 150 -1.47 -27.99 0.67
C PHE A 150 -2.00 -29.30 0.06
N THR A 151 -2.84 -29.17 -0.98
CA THR A 151 -3.40 -30.29 -1.74
C THR A 151 -3.26 -30.01 -3.24
N GLU A 152 -3.14 -31.07 -4.06
CA GLU A 152 -3.01 -30.92 -5.50
C GLU A 152 -4.17 -30.12 -6.10
N ALA A 153 -5.42 -30.48 -5.74
CA ALA A 153 -6.62 -29.80 -6.21
C ALA A 153 -6.65 -28.30 -5.84
N ALA A 154 -6.30 -27.94 -4.60
CA ALA A 154 -6.30 -26.55 -4.16
C ALA A 154 -5.22 -25.71 -4.87
N ARG A 155 -4.08 -26.31 -5.27
CA ARG A 155 -2.95 -25.58 -5.85
C ARG A 155 -3.07 -25.35 -7.37
N ILE A 156 -4.04 -25.97 -8.05
CA ILE A 156 -4.33 -25.71 -9.47
C ILE A 156 -4.91 -24.28 -9.62
N PRO A 157 -4.30 -23.42 -10.47
CA PRO A 157 -4.87 -22.11 -10.76
C PRO A 157 -6.27 -22.20 -11.38
N ASP A 158 -7.23 -21.46 -10.83
CA ASP A 158 -8.62 -21.43 -11.29
C ASP A 158 -9.00 -19.99 -11.68
N PRO A 159 -9.30 -19.72 -12.97
CA PRO A 159 -9.63 -18.37 -13.42
C PRO A 159 -10.93 -17.85 -12.80
N ALA A 160 -11.87 -18.72 -12.37
CA ALA A 160 -13.12 -18.29 -11.73
C ALA A 160 -12.87 -17.54 -10.41
N ARG A 161 -11.72 -17.76 -9.76
CA ARG A 161 -11.31 -17.02 -8.56
C ARG A 161 -11.15 -15.52 -8.80
N MET A 162 -10.88 -15.08 -10.04
CA MET A 162 -10.85 -13.65 -10.38
C MET A 162 -12.23 -12.99 -10.20
N GLU A 163 -13.30 -13.70 -10.52
CA GLU A 163 -14.67 -13.23 -10.35
C GLU A 163 -15.06 -13.16 -8.86
N THR A 164 -14.67 -14.17 -8.08
CA THR A 164 -14.80 -14.14 -6.61
C THR A 164 -14.04 -12.94 -6.02
N GLY A 165 -12.77 -12.73 -6.42
CA GLY A 165 -11.96 -11.61 -5.99
C GLY A 165 -12.58 -10.25 -6.33
N TYR A 166 -13.17 -10.12 -7.51
CA TYR A 166 -13.91 -8.92 -7.90
C TYR A 166 -15.10 -8.65 -6.96
N PHE A 167 -15.96 -9.65 -6.72
CA PHE A 167 -17.15 -9.44 -5.89
C PHE A 167 -16.82 -9.13 -4.43
N GLN A 168 -15.79 -9.77 -3.87
CA GLN A 168 -15.30 -9.41 -2.55
C GLN A 168 -14.72 -7.99 -2.52
N SER A 169 -13.95 -7.60 -3.55
CA SER A 169 -13.44 -6.22 -3.69
C SER A 169 -14.57 -5.20 -3.70
N VAL A 170 -15.66 -5.46 -4.43
CA VAL A 170 -16.86 -4.59 -4.44
C VAL A 170 -17.43 -4.46 -3.02
N GLY A 171 -17.58 -5.57 -2.30
CA GLY A 171 -18.11 -5.58 -0.94
C GLY A 171 -17.23 -4.79 0.04
N VAL A 172 -15.92 -5.03 0.01
CA VAL A 172 -14.93 -4.30 0.84
C VAL A 172 -14.96 -2.81 0.49
N MET A 173 -14.91 -2.46 -0.79
CA MET A 173 -14.90 -1.08 -1.24
C MET A 173 -16.15 -0.30 -0.85
N ASN A 174 -17.32 -0.93 -1.00
CA ASN A 174 -18.59 -0.34 -0.56
C ASN A 174 -18.59 -0.05 0.94
N LEU A 175 -18.09 -0.99 1.75
CA LEU A 175 -18.02 -0.83 3.20
C LEU A 175 -17.01 0.26 3.61
N LEU A 176 -15.84 0.32 2.95
CA LEU A 176 -14.86 1.37 3.16
C LEU A 176 -15.43 2.76 2.87
N ARG A 177 -16.14 2.92 1.75
CA ARG A 177 -16.82 4.18 1.41
C ARG A 177 -17.85 4.56 2.47
N ALA A 178 -18.65 3.59 2.92
CA ALA A 178 -19.64 3.82 3.98
C ALA A 178 -19.00 4.23 5.31
N PHE A 179 -17.85 3.67 5.71
CA PHE A 179 -17.13 4.12 6.90
C PHE A 179 -16.46 5.48 6.73
N ALA A 180 -15.92 5.76 5.54
CA ALA A 180 -15.21 7.00 5.23
C ALA A 180 -16.12 8.24 5.25
N SER A 181 -17.37 8.12 4.79
CA SER A 181 -18.33 9.25 4.74
C SER A 181 -19.52 9.12 5.70
N GLY A 182 -19.82 7.92 6.21
CA GLY A 182 -21.01 7.65 7.06
C GLY A 182 -20.83 7.99 8.55
N GLY A 183 -19.85 8.82 8.90
CA GLY A 183 -19.60 9.29 10.27
C GLY A 183 -18.69 8.40 11.12
N TYR A 184 -18.24 7.25 10.62
CA TYR A 184 -17.27 6.42 11.35
C TYR A 184 -15.90 7.11 11.44
N ALA A 185 -15.49 7.80 10.36
CA ALA A 185 -14.24 8.56 10.27
C ALA A 185 -14.30 9.97 10.90
N ASN A 186 -15.39 10.30 11.61
CA ASN A 186 -15.56 11.60 12.25
C ASN A 186 -14.53 11.81 13.38
N LEU A 187 -13.82 12.93 13.37
CA LEU A 187 -12.80 13.24 14.38
C LEU A 187 -13.37 13.34 15.80
N HIS A 188 -14.65 13.70 15.97
CA HIS A 188 -15.34 13.63 17.27
C HIS A 188 -15.50 12.21 17.81
N GLN A 189 -15.23 11.18 17.00
CA GLN A 189 -15.30 9.76 17.38
C GLN A 189 -13.91 9.18 17.65
N VAL A 190 -12.84 9.98 17.67
CA VAL A 190 -11.45 9.50 17.80
C VAL A 190 -11.23 8.61 19.02
N HIS A 191 -11.90 8.90 20.13
CA HIS A 191 -11.86 8.09 21.35
C HIS A 191 -12.53 6.72 21.18
N ARG A 192 -13.50 6.57 20.26
CA ARG A 192 -14.18 5.29 19.96
C ARG A 192 -13.36 4.37 19.06
N TRP A 193 -12.31 4.88 18.43
CA TRP A 193 -11.40 4.06 17.62
C TRP A 193 -10.44 3.24 18.46
N ASN A 194 -10.37 3.45 19.79
CA ASN A 194 -9.62 2.57 20.67
C ASN A 194 -10.24 1.17 20.73
N LEU A 195 -9.61 0.22 20.03
CA LEU A 195 -9.91 -1.20 20.13
C LEU A 195 -9.83 -1.67 21.57
N GLY A 196 -10.71 -2.60 21.95
CA GLY A 196 -10.84 -3.06 23.33
C GLY A 196 -9.54 -3.60 23.93
N PHE A 197 -8.69 -4.23 23.11
CA PHE A 197 -7.39 -4.74 23.55
C PHE A 197 -6.31 -3.64 23.62
N VAL A 198 -6.36 -2.62 22.78
CA VAL A 198 -5.45 -1.44 22.83
C VAL A 198 -5.61 -0.68 24.15
N LYS A 199 -6.78 -0.75 24.80
CA LYS A 199 -6.97 -0.21 26.17
C LYS A 199 -6.08 -0.88 27.23
N ARG A 200 -5.55 -2.08 26.95
CA ARG A 200 -4.62 -2.81 27.81
C ARG A 200 -3.16 -2.55 27.43
N SER A 201 -2.91 -1.76 26.38
CA SER A 201 -1.57 -1.41 25.93
C SER A 201 -0.93 -0.38 26.87
N PRO A 202 0.40 -0.44 27.09
CA PRO A 202 1.15 0.66 27.70
C PRO A 202 0.98 2.01 26.96
N LEU A 203 0.54 1.98 25.70
CA LEU A 203 0.33 3.17 24.86
C LEU A 203 -1.08 3.76 25.00
N ALA A 204 -1.98 3.14 25.76
CA ALA A 204 -3.37 3.57 25.90
C ALA A 204 -3.48 5.00 26.44
N GLU A 205 -2.70 5.33 27.48
CA GLU A 205 -2.68 6.66 28.10
C GLU A 205 -2.23 7.73 27.10
N ARG A 206 -1.20 7.42 26.29
CA ARG A 206 -0.67 8.35 25.29
C ARG A 206 -1.69 8.63 24.18
N TYR A 207 -2.43 7.62 23.75
CA TYR A 207 -3.53 7.83 22.79
C TYR A 207 -4.69 8.59 23.41
N GLN A 208 -5.01 8.34 24.68
CA GLN A 208 -6.06 9.07 25.37
C GLN A 208 -5.73 10.56 25.51
N ASP A 209 -4.48 10.92 25.85
CA ASP A 209 -4.01 12.32 25.86
C ASP A 209 -4.15 12.97 24.48
N LEU A 210 -3.73 12.28 23.42
CA LEU A 210 -3.89 12.78 22.05
C LEU A 210 -5.37 13.00 21.69
N ALA A 211 -6.23 12.03 21.99
CA ALA A 211 -7.66 12.13 21.74
C ALA A 211 -8.27 13.33 22.47
N GLN A 212 -7.91 13.54 23.74
CA GLN A 212 -8.34 14.71 24.51
C GLN A 212 -7.87 16.02 23.86
N ARG A 213 -6.62 16.10 23.42
CA ARG A 213 -6.09 17.29 22.73
C ARG A 213 -6.82 17.59 21.42
N ILE A 214 -7.22 16.56 20.68
CA ILE A 214 -8.04 16.71 19.48
C ILE A 214 -9.42 17.26 19.83
N ASP A 215 -10.06 16.72 20.87
CA ASP A 215 -11.36 17.20 21.36
C ASP A 215 -11.30 18.68 21.81
N GLU A 216 -10.23 19.06 22.52
CA GLU A 216 -9.96 20.46 22.91
C GLU A 216 -9.74 21.35 21.68
N THR A 217 -9.01 20.86 20.67
CA THR A 217 -8.76 21.59 19.41
C THR A 217 -10.06 21.82 18.63
N LEU A 218 -10.90 20.80 18.48
CA LEU A 218 -12.19 20.91 17.81
C LEU A 218 -13.13 21.87 18.55
N SER A 219 -13.12 21.80 19.89
CA SER A 219 -13.89 22.72 20.74
C SER A 219 -13.43 24.18 20.56
N PHE A 220 -12.11 24.40 20.53
CA PHE A 220 -11.53 25.72 20.25
C PHE A 220 -11.89 26.24 18.86
N MET A 221 -11.75 25.42 17.82
CA MET A 221 -12.18 25.77 16.46
C MET A 221 -13.66 26.17 16.43
N GLY A 222 -14.51 25.42 17.13
CA GLY A 222 -15.92 25.75 17.31
C GLY A 222 -16.14 27.11 17.99
N ALA A 223 -15.41 27.39 19.07
CA ALA A 223 -15.47 28.67 19.77
C ALA A 223 -15.00 29.85 18.89
N CYS A 224 -14.07 29.61 17.96
CA CYS A 224 -13.65 30.59 16.95
C CYS A 224 -14.65 30.76 15.78
N GLY A 225 -15.78 30.05 15.78
CA GLY A 225 -16.80 30.14 14.74
C GLY A 225 -16.60 29.22 13.53
N PHE A 226 -15.65 28.27 13.59
CA PHE A 226 -15.56 27.23 12.57
C PHE A 226 -16.72 26.25 12.71
N ASN A 227 -17.28 25.83 11.57
CA ASN A 227 -18.38 24.86 11.55
C ASN A 227 -17.87 23.48 11.97
N GLN A 228 -18.23 23.01 13.17
CA GLN A 228 -17.89 21.68 13.67
C GLN A 228 -18.54 20.54 12.86
N SER A 229 -19.58 20.84 12.07
CA SER A 229 -20.21 19.90 11.14
C SER A 229 -19.65 19.97 9.72
N ALA A 230 -18.50 20.63 9.52
CA ALA A 230 -17.85 20.67 8.22
C ALA A 230 -17.51 19.24 7.74
N PRO A 231 -17.72 18.90 6.45
CA PRO A 231 -17.40 17.57 5.92
C PRO A 231 -15.95 17.14 6.19
N GLN A 232 -15.01 18.10 6.26
CA GLN A 232 -13.60 17.85 6.56
C GLN A 232 -13.34 17.31 7.98
N ILE A 233 -14.28 17.49 8.91
CA ILE A 233 -14.22 16.97 10.29
C ILE A 233 -14.96 15.62 10.37
N ASN A 234 -16.05 15.49 9.63
CA ASN A 234 -16.98 14.36 9.71
C ASN A 234 -16.61 13.18 8.80
N GLU A 235 -15.87 13.45 7.73
CA GLU A 235 -15.55 12.51 6.67
C GLU A 235 -14.05 12.50 6.39
N THR A 236 -13.59 11.45 5.72
CA THR A 236 -12.21 11.39 5.26
C THR A 236 -12.11 10.73 3.90
N GLU A 237 -11.18 11.20 3.07
CA GLU A 237 -10.85 10.48 1.84
C GLU A 237 -10.01 9.25 2.17
N PHE A 238 -10.41 8.11 1.63
CA PHE A 238 -9.70 6.83 1.76
C PHE A 238 -9.57 6.19 0.39
N TYR A 239 -8.33 5.87 0.03
CA TYR A 239 -8.00 5.27 -1.26
C TYR A 239 -7.65 3.78 -1.07
N THR A 240 -7.69 3.03 -2.16
CA THR A 240 -7.38 1.59 -2.20
C THR A 240 -6.21 1.33 -3.12
N SER A 241 -5.48 0.25 -2.84
CA SER A 241 -4.29 -0.13 -3.58
C SER A 241 -4.00 -1.61 -3.50
N HIS A 242 -3.39 -2.13 -4.56
CA HIS A 242 -2.80 -3.47 -4.61
C HIS A 242 -1.63 -3.53 -5.60
N GLU A 243 -0.85 -4.62 -5.52
CA GLU A 243 0.15 -4.95 -6.52
C GLU A 243 -0.55 -5.35 -7.81
N ALA A 244 -0.31 -4.63 -8.91
CA ALA A 244 -0.83 -4.98 -10.23
C ALA A 244 -0.07 -6.20 -10.75
N LEU A 245 -0.41 -7.39 -10.23
CA LEU A 245 0.34 -8.63 -10.45
C LEU A 245 -0.32 -9.54 -11.48
N LEU A 246 -1.64 -9.75 -11.33
CA LEU A 246 -2.42 -10.65 -12.18
C LEU A 246 -2.98 -9.87 -13.37
N LEU A 247 -2.16 -9.64 -14.40
CA LEU A 247 -2.51 -8.78 -15.52
C LEU A 247 -3.80 -9.13 -16.28
N PRO A 248 -4.28 -10.39 -16.37
CA PRO A 248 -5.63 -10.67 -16.88
C PRO A 248 -6.75 -9.96 -16.10
N TYR A 249 -6.62 -9.89 -14.77
CA TYR A 249 -7.57 -9.20 -13.88
C TYR A 249 -7.51 -7.68 -14.07
N GLU A 250 -6.30 -7.12 -14.05
CA GLU A 250 -6.07 -5.68 -14.22
C GLU A 250 -6.52 -5.20 -15.62
N GLN A 251 -6.20 -5.96 -16.67
CA GLN A 251 -6.66 -5.72 -18.05
C GLN A 251 -8.19 -5.68 -18.12
N ALA A 252 -8.86 -6.63 -17.47
CA ALA A 252 -10.32 -6.71 -17.51
C ALA A 252 -10.99 -5.52 -16.80
N LEU A 253 -10.34 -4.93 -15.79
CA LEU A 253 -10.87 -3.79 -15.03
C LEU A 253 -10.38 -2.42 -15.54
N THR A 254 -9.63 -2.39 -16.63
CA THR A 254 -9.15 -1.15 -17.27
C THR A 254 -10.22 -0.50 -18.15
N ARG A 255 -10.54 0.77 -17.90
CA ARG A 255 -11.61 1.54 -18.59
C ARG A 255 -11.09 2.85 -19.14
N ILE A 256 -11.78 3.37 -20.14
CA ILE A 256 -11.60 4.75 -20.62
C ILE A 256 -12.43 5.66 -19.72
N ASP A 257 -11.81 6.69 -19.15
CA ASP A 257 -12.52 7.74 -18.41
C ASP A 257 -13.30 8.64 -19.39
N SER A 258 -14.59 8.85 -19.12
CA SER A 258 -15.46 9.63 -20.00
C SER A 258 -15.13 11.13 -20.03
N LEU A 259 -14.37 11.64 -19.06
CA LEU A 259 -14.00 13.07 -18.98
C LEU A 259 -12.66 13.37 -19.65
N SER A 260 -11.65 12.51 -19.46
CA SER A 260 -10.29 12.71 -19.96
C SER A 260 -9.93 11.86 -21.17
N GLU A 261 -10.78 10.91 -21.56
CA GLU A 261 -10.55 9.94 -22.63
C GLU A 261 -9.29 9.06 -22.44
N ASN A 262 -8.67 9.12 -21.26
CA ASN A 262 -7.50 8.32 -20.90
C ASN A 262 -7.91 6.99 -20.28
N TRP A 263 -7.04 6.00 -20.42
CA TRP A 263 -7.20 4.71 -19.78
C TRP A 263 -6.86 4.79 -18.30
N TYR A 264 -7.66 4.14 -17.47
CA TYR A 264 -7.40 3.93 -16.05
C TYR A 264 -7.65 2.46 -15.73
N ASP A 265 -6.75 1.86 -14.97
CA ASP A 265 -7.09 0.62 -14.31
C ASP A 265 -8.01 0.94 -13.14
N CYS A 266 -9.27 0.56 -13.26
CA CYS A 266 -10.27 0.85 -12.26
C CYS A 266 -10.45 -0.28 -11.24
N SER A 267 -9.46 -1.18 -11.12
CA SER A 267 -9.35 -2.14 -10.02
C SER A 267 -8.98 -1.45 -8.69
N ALA A 268 -8.18 -0.39 -8.73
CA ALA A 268 -7.83 0.40 -7.54
C ALA A 268 -7.45 1.84 -7.88
N HIS A 269 -7.36 2.68 -6.85
CA HIS A 269 -6.92 4.06 -7.01
C HIS A 269 -5.41 4.15 -7.26
N PHE A 270 -4.61 3.34 -6.57
CA PHE A 270 -3.15 3.32 -6.66
C PHE A 270 -2.68 1.89 -6.89
N LEU A 271 -1.83 1.67 -7.88
CA LEU A 271 -1.28 0.35 -8.19
C LEU A 271 0.22 0.38 -8.00
N TRP A 272 0.85 -0.74 -7.65
CA TRP A 272 2.32 -0.81 -7.67
C TRP A 272 2.87 -2.01 -8.40
N ILE A 273 4.12 -1.86 -8.85
CA ILE A 273 4.95 -2.94 -9.40
C ILE A 273 5.82 -3.51 -8.28
N GLY A 274 5.79 -4.83 -8.11
CA GLY A 274 6.60 -5.54 -7.14
C GLY A 274 8.08 -5.59 -7.53
N ASP A 275 8.94 -5.85 -6.54
CA ASP A 275 10.39 -5.95 -6.76
C ASP A 275 10.78 -7.11 -7.71
N ARG A 276 9.91 -8.12 -7.84
CA ARG A 276 10.09 -9.28 -8.72
C ARG A 276 9.55 -9.07 -10.14
N THR A 277 8.78 -8.01 -10.39
CA THR A 277 8.02 -7.78 -11.63
C THR A 277 8.33 -6.44 -12.30
N ARG A 278 9.31 -5.68 -11.79
CA ARG A 278 9.74 -4.37 -12.31
C ARG A 278 10.80 -4.42 -13.42
N GLN A 279 10.83 -5.47 -14.24
CA GLN A 279 11.75 -5.53 -15.37
C GLN A 279 11.35 -4.45 -16.39
N PRO A 280 12.25 -3.54 -16.83
CA PRO A 280 11.86 -2.43 -17.72
C PRO A 280 11.20 -2.86 -19.03
N ASP A 281 11.57 -4.03 -19.57
CA ASP A 281 11.01 -4.62 -20.79
C ASP A 281 9.83 -5.58 -20.52
N GLY A 282 9.46 -5.76 -19.25
CA GLY A 282 8.47 -6.73 -18.81
C GLY A 282 7.02 -6.28 -18.93
N ALA A 283 6.11 -7.26 -18.88
CA ALA A 283 4.67 -7.09 -19.06
C ALA A 283 4.02 -6.12 -18.06
N HIS A 284 4.45 -6.14 -16.79
CA HIS A 284 3.90 -5.26 -15.74
C HIS A 284 4.21 -3.79 -15.99
N VAL A 285 5.42 -3.49 -16.46
CA VAL A 285 5.84 -2.13 -16.83
C VAL A 285 5.09 -1.67 -18.08
N GLU A 286 4.96 -2.52 -19.10
CA GLU A 286 4.16 -2.21 -20.30
C GLU A 286 2.70 -1.92 -19.95
N PHE A 287 2.08 -2.75 -19.12
CA PHE A 287 0.69 -2.54 -18.71
C PHE A 287 0.52 -1.18 -18.03
N LEU A 288 1.35 -0.87 -17.04
CA LEU A 288 1.17 0.34 -16.24
C LEU A 288 1.63 1.62 -16.95
N ARG A 289 2.45 1.58 -18.00
CA ARG A 289 2.84 2.82 -18.72
C ARG A 289 1.64 3.53 -19.33
N GLY A 290 0.59 2.80 -19.72
CA GLY A 290 -0.55 3.36 -20.43
C GLY A 290 -1.79 3.67 -19.59
N VAL A 291 -1.85 3.26 -18.31
CA VAL A 291 -2.94 3.65 -17.41
C VAL A 291 -2.63 4.98 -16.74
N GLY A 292 -3.64 5.78 -16.38
CA GLY A 292 -3.52 7.11 -15.80
C GLY A 292 -3.40 7.15 -14.27
N ASN A 293 -3.40 5.99 -13.61
CA ASN A 293 -3.29 5.85 -12.15
C ASN A 293 -1.94 6.37 -11.61
N PRO A 294 -1.85 6.93 -10.40
CA PRO A 294 -0.56 7.01 -9.72
C PRO A 294 -0.02 5.59 -9.47
N ILE A 295 1.28 5.42 -9.67
CA ILE A 295 1.96 4.11 -9.67
C ILE A 295 3.07 4.08 -8.63
N GLY A 296 3.10 3.00 -7.85
CA GLY A 296 4.20 2.64 -6.98
C GLY A 296 5.22 1.74 -7.69
N ILE A 297 6.51 1.88 -7.34
CA ILE A 297 7.56 0.96 -7.75
C ILE A 297 8.31 0.52 -6.50
N LYS A 298 8.29 -0.78 -6.19
CA LYS A 298 9.11 -1.32 -5.09
C LYS A 298 10.58 -1.26 -5.48
N VAL A 299 11.41 -0.58 -4.69
CA VAL A 299 12.86 -0.51 -4.89
C VAL A 299 13.56 -1.18 -3.72
N GLY A 300 14.21 -2.31 -3.99
CA GLY A 300 15.01 -3.06 -3.02
C GLY A 300 16.51 -2.98 -3.27
N PRO A 301 17.33 -3.71 -2.49
CA PRO A 301 18.80 -3.72 -2.63
C PRO A 301 19.32 -4.23 -3.98
N THR A 302 18.47 -4.88 -4.77
CA THR A 302 18.78 -5.38 -6.12
C THR A 302 18.44 -4.36 -7.22
N THR A 303 17.94 -3.17 -6.87
CA THR A 303 17.61 -2.12 -7.83
C THR A 303 18.89 -1.52 -8.40
N THR A 304 19.05 -1.58 -9.72
CA THR A 304 20.16 -0.91 -10.40
C THR A 304 19.77 0.52 -10.76
N LEU A 305 20.76 1.42 -10.84
CA LEU A 305 20.51 2.82 -11.23
C LEU A 305 19.99 2.93 -12.67
N GLU A 306 20.47 2.05 -13.56
CA GLU A 306 20.06 2.00 -14.97
C GLU A 306 18.61 1.56 -15.11
N ASP A 307 18.19 0.50 -14.41
CA ASP A 307 16.79 0.05 -14.45
C ASP A 307 15.88 1.12 -13.86
N LEU A 308 16.28 1.78 -12.76
CA LEU A 308 15.48 2.84 -12.16
C LEU A 308 15.26 4.01 -13.14
N GLU A 309 16.31 4.45 -13.84
CA GLU A 309 16.20 5.50 -14.85
C GLU A 309 15.26 5.10 -16.00
N LYS A 310 15.44 3.89 -16.56
CA LYS A 310 14.55 3.37 -17.61
C LYS A 310 13.11 3.29 -17.15
N LEU A 311 12.85 2.82 -15.93
CA LEU A 311 11.50 2.75 -15.37
C LEU A 311 10.86 4.13 -15.27
N LEU A 312 11.60 5.15 -14.83
CA LEU A 312 11.09 6.52 -14.75
C LEU A 312 10.81 7.12 -16.13
N ASP A 313 11.68 6.84 -17.11
CA ASP A 313 11.48 7.26 -18.50
C ASP A 313 10.22 6.65 -19.12
N ILE A 314 9.97 5.36 -18.86
CA ILE A 314 8.82 4.62 -19.40
C ILE A 314 7.52 5.02 -18.69
N LEU A 315 7.52 5.06 -17.35
CA LEU A 315 6.29 5.18 -16.55
C LEU A 315 5.89 6.63 -16.25
N ASN A 316 6.81 7.59 -16.40
CA ASN A 316 6.55 9.01 -16.21
C ASN A 316 7.33 9.91 -17.20
N PRO A 317 7.15 9.72 -18.52
CA PRO A 317 7.92 10.43 -19.54
C PRO A 317 7.77 11.96 -19.45
N LYS A 318 6.63 12.45 -18.95
CA LYS A 318 6.30 13.88 -18.82
C LYS A 318 6.68 14.50 -17.46
N ASP A 319 7.29 13.72 -16.56
CA ASP A 319 7.57 14.11 -15.18
C ASP A 319 6.35 14.69 -14.43
N GLU A 320 5.20 14.02 -14.55
CA GLU A 320 3.99 14.44 -13.84
C GLU A 320 4.17 14.23 -12.33
N ALA A 321 4.13 15.31 -11.54
CA ALA A 321 4.23 15.22 -10.10
C ALA A 321 3.12 14.33 -9.51
N GLY A 322 3.49 13.43 -8.59
CA GLY A 322 2.58 12.47 -7.97
C GLY A 322 2.23 11.25 -8.83
N ARG A 323 2.75 11.15 -10.06
CA ARG A 323 2.60 9.96 -10.91
C ARG A 323 3.37 8.77 -10.37
N ILE A 324 4.64 8.96 -9.98
CA ILE A 324 5.50 7.89 -9.49
C ILE A 324 5.75 8.04 -8.00
N THR A 325 5.58 6.91 -7.32
CA THR A 325 5.97 6.71 -5.95
C THR A 325 7.04 5.62 -5.87
N LEU A 326 8.26 5.94 -5.44
CA LEU A 326 9.30 4.95 -5.19
C LEU A 326 9.18 4.42 -3.76
N ILE A 327 9.00 3.11 -3.61
CA ILE A 327 8.71 2.44 -2.34
C ILE A 327 9.95 1.66 -1.91
N SER A 328 10.78 2.28 -1.08
CA SER A 328 12.06 1.74 -0.58
C SER A 328 11.84 0.60 0.41
N ARG A 329 12.42 -0.57 0.14
CA ARG A 329 12.39 -1.76 1.02
C ARG A 329 13.77 -2.38 1.15
N MET A 330 14.71 -1.65 1.73
CA MET A 330 16.12 -2.06 1.77
C MET A 330 16.40 -3.11 2.85
N GLY A 331 15.70 -3.05 3.97
CA GLY A 331 16.08 -3.68 5.23
C GLY A 331 16.88 -2.73 6.11
N ALA A 332 16.72 -2.84 7.43
CA ALA A 332 17.30 -1.93 8.42
C ALA A 332 18.82 -1.82 8.32
N SER A 333 19.50 -2.94 8.06
CA SER A 333 20.96 -3.00 7.94
C SER A 333 21.50 -2.50 6.61
N LYS A 334 20.63 -2.18 5.64
CA LYS A 334 21.02 -1.87 4.25
C LYS A 334 20.54 -0.50 3.78
N VAL A 335 19.54 0.08 4.44
CA VAL A 335 18.94 1.35 4.00
C VAL A 335 19.95 2.49 3.90
N GLY A 336 20.91 2.56 4.83
CA GLY A 336 21.96 3.59 4.82
C GLY A 336 22.93 3.48 3.64
N ASP A 337 23.13 2.29 3.08
CA ASP A 337 24.11 2.05 2.01
C ASP A 337 23.47 2.07 0.63
N PHE A 338 22.29 1.44 0.49
CA PHE A 338 21.67 1.17 -0.81
C PHE A 338 20.68 2.25 -1.25
N LEU A 339 20.10 3.02 -0.32
CA LEU A 339 19.16 4.09 -0.67
C LEU A 339 19.83 5.37 -1.19
N PRO A 340 20.94 5.87 -0.62
CA PRO A 340 21.52 7.15 -1.06
C PRO A 340 21.87 7.20 -2.57
N PRO A 341 22.48 6.16 -3.19
CA PRO A 341 22.77 6.19 -4.62
C PRO A 341 21.52 6.31 -5.50
N LEU A 342 20.40 5.68 -5.11
CA LEU A 342 19.13 5.79 -5.83
C LEU A 342 18.53 7.18 -5.68
N LEU A 343 18.58 7.72 -4.46
CA LEU A 343 18.10 9.08 -4.16
C LEU A 343 18.88 10.13 -4.96
N ASP A 344 20.21 10.01 -5.01
CA ASP A 344 21.08 10.89 -5.78
C ASP A 344 20.83 10.81 -7.28
N LYS A 345 20.64 9.59 -7.82
CA LYS A 345 20.31 9.40 -9.24
C LYS A 345 18.99 10.10 -9.61
N VAL A 346 17.95 9.91 -8.81
CA VAL A 346 16.65 10.57 -9.04
C VAL A 346 16.77 12.08 -8.92
N ARG A 347 17.42 12.58 -7.87
CA ARG A 347 17.65 14.02 -7.68
C ARG A 347 18.43 14.63 -8.84
N GLY A 348 19.51 13.99 -9.27
CA GLY A 348 20.35 14.44 -10.38
C GLY A 348 19.63 14.45 -11.73
N SER A 349 18.61 13.61 -11.90
CA SER A 349 17.76 13.59 -13.09
C SER A 349 16.70 14.71 -13.13
N GLY A 350 16.49 15.42 -12.02
CA GLY A 350 15.44 16.43 -11.88
C GLY A 350 14.01 15.87 -11.83
N ARG A 351 13.84 14.55 -11.72
CA ARG A 351 12.54 13.87 -11.70
C ARG A 351 11.77 14.13 -10.40
N THR A 352 10.47 14.33 -10.51
CA THR A 352 9.57 14.55 -9.37
C THR A 352 8.87 13.25 -8.97
N VAL A 353 9.33 12.63 -7.88
CA VAL A 353 8.74 11.38 -7.35
C VAL A 353 8.41 11.51 -5.86
N THR A 354 7.41 10.74 -5.43
CA THR A 354 7.11 10.56 -3.99
C THR A 354 7.92 9.39 -3.45
N TRP A 355 8.55 9.54 -2.30
CA TRP A 355 9.31 8.45 -1.68
C TRP A 355 8.58 7.89 -0.46
N LEU A 356 8.35 6.58 -0.43
CA LEU A 356 7.81 5.87 0.74
C LEU A 356 8.83 4.88 1.29
N CYS A 357 8.82 4.69 2.60
CA CYS A 357 9.50 3.58 3.26
C CYS A 357 8.55 2.39 3.41
N ASP A 358 8.91 1.24 2.87
CA ASP A 358 8.37 -0.08 3.19
C ASP A 358 9.36 -0.82 4.09
N PRO A 359 9.25 -0.65 5.41
CA PRO A 359 10.15 -1.26 6.38
C PRO A 359 9.83 -2.74 6.66
N MET A 360 8.91 -3.33 5.90
CA MET A 360 8.37 -4.65 6.20
C MET A 360 9.13 -5.72 5.42
N HIS A 361 9.09 -5.63 4.09
CA HIS A 361 9.55 -6.71 3.24
C HIS A 361 11.07 -6.93 3.37
N GLY A 362 11.84 -5.87 3.62
CA GLY A 362 13.31 -5.93 3.79
C GLY A 362 13.77 -6.66 5.06
N ASN A 363 12.87 -6.84 6.04
CA ASN A 363 13.21 -7.30 7.40
C ASN A 363 12.56 -8.64 7.78
N THR A 364 12.08 -9.42 6.80
CA THR A 364 11.55 -10.77 7.07
C THR A 364 12.68 -11.74 7.41
N ILE A 365 12.54 -12.44 8.53
CA ILE A 365 13.41 -13.53 8.98
C ILE A 365 12.59 -14.82 9.15
N ALA A 366 13.27 -15.95 9.33
CA ALA A 366 12.64 -17.22 9.67
C ALA A 366 13.17 -17.70 11.04
N THR A 367 12.27 -18.17 11.90
CA THR A 367 12.61 -18.80 13.18
C THR A 367 13.29 -20.15 12.97
N ALA A 368 13.77 -20.78 14.05
CA ALA A 368 14.30 -22.16 14.01
C ALA A 368 13.28 -23.16 13.42
N ASP A 369 12.00 -22.96 13.70
CA ASP A 369 10.88 -23.78 13.18
C ASP A 369 10.41 -23.34 11.78
N LYS A 370 11.19 -22.51 11.08
CA LYS A 370 10.91 -21.97 9.74
C LYS A 370 9.62 -21.15 9.62
N ILE A 371 9.09 -20.68 10.75
CA ILE A 371 7.99 -19.71 10.77
C ILE A 371 8.57 -18.36 10.38
N LYS A 372 7.97 -17.69 9.40
CA LYS A 372 8.40 -16.33 9.06
C LYS A 372 7.96 -15.37 10.15
N THR A 373 8.82 -14.45 10.56
CA THR A 373 8.47 -13.33 11.43
C THR A 373 9.23 -12.07 11.00
N ARG A 374 8.94 -10.93 11.64
CA ARG A 374 9.67 -9.67 11.51
C ARG A 374 9.87 -9.09 12.90
N SER A 375 11.04 -8.54 13.15
CA SER A 375 11.34 -7.81 14.38
C SER A 375 10.81 -6.38 14.26
N PHE A 376 9.97 -5.96 15.20
CA PHE A 376 9.50 -4.58 15.30
C PHE A 376 10.65 -3.57 15.35
N ASP A 377 11.73 -3.88 16.08
CA ASP A 377 12.92 -3.03 16.17
C ASP A 377 13.63 -2.88 14.82
N SER A 378 13.69 -3.95 14.02
CA SER A 378 14.23 -3.88 12.66
C SER A 378 13.34 -3.06 11.74
N ILE A 379 12.02 -3.23 11.83
CA ILE A 379 11.04 -2.42 11.09
C ILE A 379 11.24 -0.93 11.42
N LEU A 380 11.28 -0.58 12.71
CA LEU A 380 11.53 0.78 13.16
C LEU A 380 12.92 1.29 12.76
N GLY A 381 13.94 0.42 12.82
CA GLY A 381 15.32 0.74 12.43
C GLY A 381 15.42 1.15 10.96
N GLU A 382 14.71 0.46 10.06
CA GLU A 382 14.65 0.85 8.65
C GLU A 382 13.94 2.19 8.44
N VAL A 383 12.84 2.43 9.15
CA VAL A 383 12.15 3.73 9.13
C VAL A 383 13.12 4.84 9.54
N LYS A 384 13.79 4.73 10.68
CA LYS A 384 14.75 5.74 11.16
C LYS A 384 15.90 5.94 10.18
N GLY A 385 16.44 4.85 9.63
CA GLY A 385 17.50 4.92 8.61
C GLY A 385 17.05 5.63 7.35
N PHE A 386 15.83 5.35 6.87
CA PHE A 386 15.23 6.04 5.73
C PHE A 386 15.11 7.55 5.98
N PHE A 387 14.55 7.95 7.12
CA PHE A 387 14.42 9.36 7.50
C PHE A 387 15.77 10.07 7.63
N SER A 388 16.77 9.40 8.22
CA SER A 388 18.13 9.93 8.31
C SER A 388 18.77 10.17 6.94
N VAL A 389 18.62 9.25 5.99
CA VAL A 389 19.12 9.41 4.61
C VAL A 389 18.47 10.64 3.94
N PHE A 390 17.16 10.85 4.11
CA PHE A 390 16.47 12.01 3.55
C PHE A 390 16.94 13.32 4.20
N GLN A 391 17.12 13.34 5.52
CA GLN A 391 17.63 14.50 6.24
C GLN A 391 19.04 14.89 5.78
N GLN A 392 19.94 13.90 5.65
CA GLN A 392 21.31 14.13 5.15
C GLN A 392 21.31 14.67 3.72
N ALA A 393 20.35 14.25 2.90
CA ALA A 393 20.17 14.75 1.54
C ALA A 393 19.46 16.12 1.45
N GLY A 394 18.95 16.66 2.56
CA GLY A 394 18.15 17.89 2.60
C GLY A 394 16.77 17.73 1.93
N LEU A 395 16.23 16.50 1.91
CA LEU A 395 14.97 16.15 1.27
C LEU A 395 13.92 15.75 2.31
N ARG A 396 12.65 15.75 1.91
CA ARG A 396 11.54 15.32 2.76
C ARG A 396 11.01 13.96 2.33
N PRO A 397 10.89 12.99 3.25
CA PRO A 397 10.25 11.72 2.95
C PRO A 397 8.75 11.93 2.71
N GLY A 398 8.18 11.17 1.77
CA GLY A 398 6.78 11.29 1.37
C GLY A 398 5.81 10.46 2.21
N GLY A 399 6.27 9.43 2.91
CA GLY A 399 5.38 8.56 3.70
C GLY A 399 5.93 7.17 4.03
N ILE A 400 5.03 6.29 4.48
CA ILE A 400 5.30 4.89 4.82
C ILE A 400 4.31 3.93 4.15
N HIS A 401 4.74 2.69 3.97
CA HIS A 401 3.99 1.56 3.43
C HIS A 401 4.17 0.35 4.36
N ILE A 402 3.14 -0.04 5.10
CA ILE A 402 3.23 -1.11 6.10
C ILE A 402 2.21 -2.23 5.87
N GLU A 403 2.55 -3.44 6.32
CA GLU A 403 1.61 -4.57 6.37
C GLU A 403 1.10 -4.69 7.79
N MET A 404 -0.21 -4.58 7.97
CA MET A 404 -0.85 -4.47 9.28
C MET A 404 -2.26 -5.07 9.27
N THR A 405 -2.79 -5.34 10.46
CA THR A 405 -4.16 -5.82 10.67
C THR A 405 -4.75 -5.20 11.93
N GLY A 406 -6.09 -5.03 11.94
CA GLY A 406 -6.83 -4.66 13.14
C GLY A 406 -7.04 -5.80 14.14
N GLN A 407 -6.64 -7.02 13.77
CA GLN A 407 -6.74 -8.20 14.61
C GLN A 407 -5.59 -8.26 15.64
N ASP A 408 -5.89 -8.87 16.79
CA ASP A 408 -4.93 -9.13 17.87
C ASP A 408 -4.14 -10.41 17.56
N VAL A 409 -3.24 -10.32 16.56
CA VAL A 409 -2.40 -11.42 16.07
C VAL A 409 -0.99 -11.37 16.65
N THR A 410 -0.30 -12.52 16.65
CA THR A 410 1.10 -12.65 17.06
C THR A 410 1.98 -13.04 15.87
N GLU A 411 2.17 -12.11 14.94
CA GLU A 411 2.91 -12.38 13.69
C GLU A 411 4.32 -11.76 13.69
N CYS A 412 4.47 -10.54 14.21
CA CYS A 412 5.77 -9.86 14.38
C CYS A 412 6.23 -9.88 15.84
N VAL A 413 7.52 -10.12 16.08
CA VAL A 413 8.14 -10.10 17.42
C VAL A 413 8.51 -8.68 17.84
N GLY A 414 8.61 -8.43 19.14
CA GLY A 414 8.91 -7.12 19.73
C GLY A 414 7.68 -6.22 19.92
N GLY A 415 7.89 -4.91 19.85
CA GLY A 415 6.90 -3.89 20.18
C GLY A 415 6.66 -3.75 21.69
N ALA A 416 5.65 -2.96 22.07
CA ALA A 416 5.37 -2.59 23.45
C ALA A 416 5.13 -3.79 24.37
N HIS A 417 4.54 -4.88 23.86
CA HIS A 417 4.31 -6.12 24.60
C HIS A 417 5.47 -7.13 24.52
N ARG A 418 6.54 -6.80 23.78
CA ARG A 418 7.75 -7.63 23.67
C ARG A 418 7.46 -9.08 23.25
N LEU A 419 6.62 -9.25 22.22
CA LEU A 419 6.31 -10.57 21.69
C LEU A 419 7.59 -11.31 21.32
N THR A 420 7.68 -12.58 21.71
CA THR A 420 8.81 -13.45 21.44
C THR A 420 8.46 -14.48 20.35
N GLU A 421 9.45 -15.23 19.87
CA GLU A 421 9.18 -16.31 18.90
C GLU A 421 8.22 -17.37 19.45
N ALA A 422 8.20 -17.59 20.78
CA ALA A 422 7.30 -18.54 21.42
C ALA A 422 5.83 -18.09 21.35
N ASP A 423 5.58 -16.78 21.29
CA ASP A 423 4.23 -16.21 21.24
C ASP A 423 3.61 -16.33 19.84
N LEU A 424 4.41 -16.59 18.80
CA LEU A 424 3.93 -16.70 17.42
C LEU A 424 2.87 -17.80 17.26
N ALA A 425 3.03 -18.92 17.97
CA ALA A 425 2.07 -20.02 17.91
C ALA A 425 0.68 -19.68 18.50
N GLY A 426 0.56 -18.56 19.23
CA GLY A 426 -0.68 -18.13 19.86
C GLY A 426 -1.77 -17.76 18.86
N ARG A 427 -1.45 -16.91 17.88
CA ARG A 427 -2.42 -16.41 16.88
C ARG A 427 -1.74 -15.92 15.59
N TYR A 428 -1.15 -16.84 14.85
CA TYR A 428 -0.56 -16.58 13.53
C TYR A 428 -1.57 -16.90 12.41
N GLU A 429 -2.14 -15.87 11.78
CA GLU A 429 -3.28 -16.03 10.86
C GLU A 429 -2.93 -15.80 9.38
N THR A 430 -1.77 -15.23 9.08
CA THR A 430 -1.31 -14.98 7.71
C THR A 430 -0.75 -16.23 7.01
N PHE A 431 -1.12 -16.44 5.75
CA PHE A 431 -0.51 -17.45 4.87
C PHE A 431 0.71 -16.92 4.08
N CYS A 432 1.02 -15.63 4.21
CA CYS A 432 2.03 -14.96 3.40
C CYS A 432 3.20 -14.42 4.23
N ASP A 433 3.17 -13.13 4.56
CA ASP A 433 4.17 -12.51 5.40
C ASP A 433 3.53 -11.93 6.68
N PRO A 434 4.30 -11.84 7.78
CA PRO A 434 3.87 -11.33 9.08
C PRO A 434 3.41 -9.87 9.07
N ARG A 435 2.25 -9.58 9.66
CA ARG A 435 1.69 -8.23 9.78
C ARG A 435 1.99 -7.64 11.15
N LEU A 436 2.06 -6.31 11.23
CA LEU A 436 1.94 -5.63 12.51
C LEU A 436 0.50 -5.81 13.02
N ASN A 437 0.36 -6.18 14.29
CA ASN A 437 -0.96 -6.11 14.93
C ASN A 437 -1.35 -4.63 15.21
N ALA A 438 -2.56 -4.40 15.71
CA ALA A 438 -3.04 -3.03 15.90
C ALA A 438 -2.21 -2.21 16.89
N GLU A 439 -1.67 -2.84 17.94
CA GLU A 439 -0.87 -2.15 18.96
C GLU A 439 0.52 -1.78 18.42
N GLN A 440 1.20 -2.71 17.75
CA GLN A 440 2.47 -2.42 17.07
C GLN A 440 2.28 -1.35 15.99
N SER A 441 1.16 -1.36 15.28
CA SER A 441 0.82 -0.33 14.28
C SER A 441 0.64 1.04 14.93
N LEU A 442 -0.02 1.11 16.08
CA LEU A 442 -0.20 2.36 16.83
C LEU A 442 1.12 2.87 17.43
N GLU A 443 1.94 1.96 17.96
CA GLU A 443 3.29 2.27 18.44
C GLU A 443 4.14 2.89 17.34
N MET A 444 4.14 2.28 16.15
CA MET A 444 4.83 2.79 14.97
C MET A 444 4.36 4.21 14.61
N ALA A 445 3.05 4.50 14.68
CA ALA A 445 2.53 5.83 14.40
C ALA A 445 3.03 6.89 15.38
N PHE A 446 3.11 6.57 16.68
CA PHE A 446 3.64 7.50 17.69
C PHE A 446 5.13 7.77 17.51
N LEU A 447 5.92 6.73 17.26
CA LEU A 447 7.36 6.86 17.02
C LEU A 447 7.65 7.64 15.73
N LEU A 448 6.87 7.41 14.68
CA LEU A 448 6.94 8.20 13.45
C LEU A 448 6.54 9.66 13.67
N ALA A 449 5.51 9.92 14.47
CA ALA A 449 5.08 11.28 14.78
C ALA A 449 6.18 12.07 15.52
N GLU A 450 6.93 11.42 16.42
CA GLU A 450 8.11 12.00 17.07
C GLU A 450 9.21 12.34 16.06
N GLU A 451 9.56 11.38 15.20
CA GLU A 451 10.57 11.55 14.14
C GLU A 451 10.21 12.74 13.22
N LEU A 452 8.96 12.80 12.78
CA LEU A 452 8.44 13.88 11.95
C LEU A 452 8.49 15.24 12.67
N THR A 453 8.15 15.28 13.97
CA THR A 453 8.20 16.51 14.77
C THR A 453 9.62 17.08 14.88
N GLY A 454 10.62 16.20 15.04
CA GLY A 454 12.04 16.59 15.01
C GLY A 454 12.44 17.17 13.66
N HIS A 455 12.19 16.43 12.58
CA HIS A 455 12.59 16.85 11.23
C HIS A 455 11.91 18.14 10.73
N PHE A 456 10.63 18.36 11.04
CA PHE A 456 9.94 19.56 10.57
C PHE A 456 10.30 20.82 11.35
N ARG A 457 10.77 20.70 12.61
CA ARG A 457 11.25 21.85 13.41
C ARG A 457 12.60 22.37 12.89
N ASP A 458 13.54 21.49 12.58
CA ASP A 458 14.90 21.88 12.19
C ASP A 458 14.98 22.57 10.81
N HIS A 459 13.97 22.38 9.95
CA HIS A 459 13.90 23.01 8.63
C HIS A 459 12.99 24.24 8.56
N GLY A 460 12.20 24.50 9.61
CA GLY A 460 11.47 25.78 9.75
C GLY A 460 12.41 26.93 10.11
N ALA A 461 13.47 26.67 10.88
CA ALA A 461 14.46 27.66 11.29
C ALA A 461 15.44 28.08 10.19
N LEU A 462 15.49 27.35 9.06
CA LEU A 462 16.33 27.67 7.89
C LEU A 462 15.57 28.46 6.81
N ARG A 463 14.33 28.89 7.09
CA ARG A 463 13.49 29.71 6.20
C ARG A 463 13.17 31.10 6.77
N GLU A 464 13.96 31.58 7.72
CA GLU A 464 13.98 33.00 8.13
C GLU A 464 15.25 33.70 7.64
#